data_AF-A0AAV9XVI4-F1
#
_entry.id   AF-A0AAV9XVI4-F1
#
_cell.length_a   1.000
_cell.length_b   1.000
_cell.length_c   1.000
_cell.angle_alpha   90.00
_cell.angle_beta   90.00
_cell.angle_gamma   90.00
#
_symmetry.space_group_name_H-M   'P 1'
#
loop_
_entity.id
_entity.type
_entity.pdbx_description
1 polymer ?
#
loop_
_entity_poly.entity_id
_entity_poly.type
_entity_poly.pdbx_seq_one_letter_code
_entity_poly.pdbx_strand_id
1 'polypeptide(L)'
;METTTHQNEIISLLDDKRGISRSIKFPTLLESITITKLVIFLVGFSDGLTHLATLAIYYLFKDDLHLSPPEISAIYAIPAIPWFLKPLFGMRRKPYLLIFSLLQVIGFTLLATNANTVFKAAACLLVISISAAFCSSIAEALVVETSGTNGGAETVSDYFGSKSIGALTTAYFSGSLLDKYSKQSIFFTTSVFPLIVFIASLVMKEEKNKETLSTRNQLNSLIKFLKKPVIWGPALYIVIYTAGPDYDDAMFFYFTNNLGFSPTFMGSLRLTYGVAGIIGVVLYRIILKKTPFRKILLWTTLLSVPIYMLPLILVTGANLNLGISNRVFALSGGFLVEAISEIQLLPLLVMMTKLCPKGLEGSIYAVMMSIRSFGIGVSKILSAGLSFSLGITANNFSNIGLFIWISTAFLLLPLFFLHLVSLNNSTSGKKKIFT
;
A
#
# COMPACT_ATOMS: atom_id res chain seq x y z
N MET A 1 45.02 -27.13 48.76
CA MET A 1 44.92 -27.53 47.34
C MET A 1 43.62 -27.00 46.69
N GLU A 2 43.06 -25.88 47.19
CA GLU A 2 41.78 -25.31 46.72
C GLU A 2 41.87 -23.81 46.33
N THR A 3 43.05 -23.19 46.43
CA THR A 3 43.21 -21.75 46.15
C THR A 3 43.74 -21.44 44.75
N THR A 4 44.18 -22.44 43.98
CA THR A 4 44.71 -22.26 42.61
C THR A 4 43.65 -22.37 41.52
N THR A 5 42.48 -22.96 41.80
CA THR A 5 41.40 -23.13 40.83
C THR A 5 40.61 -21.83 40.60
N HIS A 6 40.35 -21.05 41.66
CA HIS A 6 39.62 -19.78 41.53
C HIS A 6 40.44 -18.63 40.92
N GLN A 7 41.77 -18.63 41.07
CA GLN A 7 42.61 -17.65 40.37
C GLN A 7 42.63 -17.88 38.85
N ASN A 8 42.60 -19.13 38.40
CA ASN A 8 42.57 -19.46 36.98
C ASN A 8 41.21 -19.17 36.31
N GLU A 9 40.10 -19.27 37.05
CA GLU A 9 38.78 -18.85 36.56
C GLU A 9 38.64 -17.32 36.45
N ILE A 10 39.25 -16.56 37.36
CA ILE A 10 39.22 -15.09 37.27
C ILE A 10 40.13 -14.60 36.13
N ILE A 11 41.26 -15.27 35.89
CA ILE A 11 42.15 -14.95 34.76
C ILE A 11 41.51 -15.32 33.42
N SER A 12 40.78 -16.44 33.34
CA SER A 12 40.05 -16.80 32.10
C SER A 12 38.88 -15.85 31.82
N LEU A 13 38.17 -15.37 32.84
CA LEU A 13 37.12 -14.35 32.69
C LEU A 13 37.67 -12.96 32.36
N LEU A 14 38.91 -12.65 32.75
CA LEU A 14 39.59 -11.40 32.39
C LEU A 14 40.20 -11.43 30.99
N ASP A 15 40.59 -12.59 30.47
CA ASP A 15 40.97 -12.76 29.06
C ASP A 15 39.74 -12.70 28.13
N ASP A 16 38.60 -13.22 28.57
CA ASP A 16 37.34 -13.12 27.81
C ASP A 16 36.83 -11.67 27.73
N LYS A 17 37.10 -10.84 28.74
CA LYS A 17 36.83 -9.39 28.68
C LYS A 17 37.83 -8.60 27.83
N ARG A 18 39.04 -9.11 27.57
CA ARG A 18 39.99 -8.49 26.63
C ARG A 18 39.69 -8.83 25.17
N GLY A 19 38.92 -9.88 24.90
CA GLY A 19 38.32 -10.17 23.59
C GLY A 19 37.17 -9.24 23.19
N ILE A 20 36.51 -8.59 24.16
CA ILE A 20 35.32 -7.76 23.94
C ILE A 20 35.67 -6.28 23.62
N SER A 21 36.91 -5.85 23.84
CA SER A 21 37.32 -4.44 23.63
C SER A 21 37.97 -4.15 22.26
N ARG A 22 38.06 -5.11 21.34
CA ARG A 22 38.63 -4.87 19.99
C ARG A 22 37.81 -5.54 18.91
N SER A 23 36.72 -4.88 18.53
CA SER A 23 36.28 -4.65 17.15
C SER A 23 34.77 -4.50 17.08
N ILE A 24 34.26 -3.38 17.62
CA ILE A 24 33.12 -2.75 16.93
C ILE A 24 33.71 -2.17 15.64
N LYS A 25 33.91 -3.05 14.66
CA LYS A 25 34.07 -2.65 13.27
C LYS A 25 32.71 -2.11 12.82
N PHE A 26 32.48 -0.82 13.08
CA PHE A 26 31.45 -0.05 12.40
C PHE A 26 31.52 -0.15 10.84
N PRO A 27 32.59 -0.62 10.17
CA PRO A 27 32.54 -0.89 8.74
C PRO A 27 31.85 -2.19 8.31
N THR A 28 31.68 -3.22 9.15
CA THR A 28 31.24 -4.55 8.67
C THR A 28 29.73 -4.70 8.50
N LEU A 29 28.92 -3.76 9.01
CA LEU A 29 27.47 -3.71 8.72
C LEU A 29 27.18 -3.11 7.34
N LEU A 30 28.10 -2.32 6.79
CA LEU A 30 28.00 -1.72 5.44
C LEU A 30 28.61 -2.61 4.34
N GLU A 31 29.50 -3.56 4.68
CA GLU A 31 30.13 -4.46 3.71
C GLU A 31 29.20 -5.52 3.11
N SER A 32 27.99 -5.74 3.67
CA SER A 32 27.03 -6.73 3.16
C SER A 32 25.87 -6.13 2.33
N ILE A 33 25.78 -4.81 2.21
CA ILE A 33 24.78 -4.15 1.37
C ILE A 33 25.31 -4.09 -0.05
N THR A 34 24.94 -5.07 -0.87
CA THR A 34 25.14 -4.95 -2.32
C THR A 34 24.42 -3.70 -2.81
N ILE A 35 25.02 -2.95 -3.74
CA ILE A 35 24.42 -1.74 -4.37
C ILE A 35 22.95 -2.00 -4.79
N THR A 36 22.65 -3.20 -5.26
CA THR A 36 21.28 -3.62 -5.63
C THR A 36 20.30 -3.62 -4.44
N LYS A 37 20.70 -4.10 -3.25
CA LYS A 37 19.87 -4.06 -2.04
C LYS A 37 19.59 -2.62 -1.60
N LEU A 38 20.59 -1.75 -1.70
CA LEU A 38 20.42 -0.31 -1.44
C LEU A 38 19.42 0.32 -2.42
N VAL A 39 19.52 0.01 -3.71
CA VAL A 39 18.57 0.50 -4.73
C VAL A 39 17.15 0.00 -4.45
N ILE A 40 16.98 -1.28 -4.12
CA ILE A 40 15.67 -1.85 -3.74
C ILE A 40 15.08 -1.09 -2.55
N PHE A 41 15.87 -0.90 -1.49
CA PHE A 41 15.46 -0.16 -0.30
C PHE A 41 15.02 1.27 -0.64
N LEU A 42 15.84 1.99 -1.42
CA LEU A 42 15.57 3.38 -1.82
C LEU A 42 14.33 3.51 -2.71
N VAL A 43 14.08 2.55 -3.61
CA VAL A 43 12.86 2.55 -4.43
C VAL A 43 11.62 2.36 -3.55
N GLY A 44 11.65 1.42 -2.59
CA GLY A 44 10.56 1.23 -1.63
C GLY A 44 10.32 2.47 -0.77
N PHE A 45 11.40 3.03 -0.21
CA PHE A 45 11.33 4.22 0.64
C PHE A 45 10.79 5.43 -0.14
N SER A 46 11.28 5.65 -1.36
CA SER A 46 10.80 6.71 -2.26
C SER A 46 9.33 6.55 -2.60
N ASP A 47 8.86 5.33 -2.91
CA ASP A 47 7.43 5.05 -3.15
C ASP A 47 6.58 5.47 -1.94
N GLY A 48 7.00 5.11 -0.73
CA GLY A 48 6.38 5.59 0.50
C GLY A 48 6.40 7.12 0.64
N LEU A 49 7.54 7.76 0.39
CA LEU A 49 7.71 9.21 0.52
C LEU A 49 6.95 10.04 -0.52
N THR A 50 6.63 9.48 -1.69
CA THR A 50 5.81 10.20 -2.68
C THR A 50 4.37 10.45 -2.21
N HIS A 51 3.91 9.75 -1.17
CA HIS A 51 2.60 10.00 -0.55
C HIS A 51 2.51 11.36 0.17
N LEU A 52 3.64 12.06 0.34
CA LEU A 52 3.67 13.43 0.84
C LEU A 52 2.77 14.37 0.01
N ALA A 53 2.81 14.23 -1.31
CA ALA A 53 2.03 15.05 -2.23
C ALA A 53 0.54 14.72 -2.22
N THR A 54 0.13 13.55 -1.70
CA THR A 54 -1.25 13.09 -1.87
C THR A 54 -2.26 14.07 -1.28
N LEU A 55 -2.02 14.62 -0.08
CA LEU A 55 -2.95 15.58 0.52
C LEU A 55 -2.96 16.89 -0.29
N ALA A 56 -1.79 17.38 -0.69
CA ALA A 56 -1.65 18.57 -1.51
C ALA A 56 -2.37 18.44 -2.87
N ILE A 57 -2.39 17.25 -3.49
CA ILE A 57 -3.15 16.98 -4.73
C ILE A 57 -4.66 17.11 -4.48
N TYR A 58 -5.18 16.56 -3.39
CA TYR A 58 -6.61 16.70 -3.06
C TYR A 58 -7.00 18.17 -2.87
N TYR A 59 -6.18 18.93 -2.14
CA TYR A 59 -6.43 20.35 -1.95
C TYR A 59 -6.17 21.20 -3.22
N LEU A 60 -5.28 20.78 -4.13
CA LEU A 60 -5.12 21.41 -5.46
C LEU A 60 -6.42 21.27 -6.25
N PHE A 61 -6.97 20.05 -6.33
CA PHE A 61 -8.22 19.82 -7.05
C PHE A 61 -9.42 20.53 -6.42
N LYS A 62 -9.48 20.50 -5.09
CA LYS A 62 -10.58 21.11 -4.33
C LYS A 62 -10.51 22.64 -4.30
N ASP A 63 -9.39 23.21 -3.89
CA ASP A 63 -9.30 24.65 -3.61
C ASP A 63 -8.88 25.47 -4.83
N ASP A 64 -7.99 24.95 -5.68
CA ASP A 64 -7.41 25.73 -6.79
C ASP A 64 -8.16 25.45 -8.11
N LEU A 65 -8.62 24.21 -8.31
CA LEU A 65 -9.38 23.79 -9.49
C LEU A 65 -10.89 23.66 -9.24
N HIS A 66 -11.34 23.92 -8.01
CA HIS A 66 -12.75 23.99 -7.60
C HIS A 66 -13.61 22.78 -7.99
N LEU A 67 -13.01 21.60 -7.97
CA LEU A 67 -13.71 20.36 -8.29
C LEU A 67 -14.65 19.93 -7.16
N SER A 68 -15.74 19.30 -7.54
CA SER A 68 -16.68 18.61 -6.66
C SER A 68 -16.22 17.19 -6.33
N PRO A 69 -16.74 16.56 -5.26
CA PRO A 69 -16.42 15.18 -4.90
C PRO A 69 -16.51 14.18 -6.07
N PRO A 70 -17.60 14.11 -6.88
CA PRO A 70 -17.69 13.14 -7.96
C PRO A 70 -16.64 13.36 -9.06
N GLU A 71 -16.24 14.61 -9.32
CA GLU A 71 -15.21 14.94 -10.31
C GLU A 71 -13.83 14.48 -9.83
N ILE A 72 -13.51 14.68 -8.54
CA ILE A 72 -12.27 14.17 -7.96
C ILE A 72 -12.23 12.64 -8.03
N SER A 73 -13.31 11.96 -7.63
CA SER A 73 -13.40 10.49 -7.73
C SER A 73 -13.15 10.01 -9.16
N ALA A 74 -13.77 10.65 -10.16
CA ALA A 74 -13.58 10.30 -11.57
C ALA A 74 -12.13 10.51 -12.03
N ILE A 75 -11.49 11.62 -11.66
CA ILE A 75 -10.09 11.89 -12.02
C ILE A 75 -9.15 10.88 -11.36
N TYR A 76 -9.39 10.50 -10.12
CA TYR A 76 -8.57 9.51 -9.40
C TYR A 76 -8.70 8.08 -9.95
N ALA A 77 -9.69 7.80 -10.79
CA ALA A 77 -9.73 6.55 -11.55
C ALA A 77 -8.61 6.46 -12.59
N ILE A 78 -8.16 7.59 -13.16
CA ILE A 78 -7.12 7.62 -14.19
C ILE A 78 -5.77 7.12 -13.63
N PRO A 79 -5.27 7.63 -12.48
CA PRO A 79 -4.08 7.08 -11.84
C PRO A 79 -4.19 5.61 -11.43
N ALA A 80 -5.37 5.00 -11.31
CA ALA A 80 -5.47 3.57 -11.01
C ALA A 80 -5.06 2.69 -12.19
N ILE A 81 -5.13 3.23 -13.42
CA ILE A 81 -4.93 2.47 -14.66
C ILE A 81 -3.54 1.82 -14.75
N PRO A 82 -2.42 2.53 -14.54
CA PRO A 82 -1.11 1.91 -14.69
C PRO A 82 -0.84 0.77 -13.69
N TRP A 83 -1.50 0.78 -12.53
CA TRP A 83 -1.32 -0.22 -11.48
C TRP A 83 -1.92 -1.58 -11.86
N PHE A 84 -2.84 -1.66 -12.82
CA PHE A 84 -3.32 -2.94 -13.33
C PHE A 84 -2.35 -3.59 -14.34
N LEU A 85 -1.47 -2.80 -14.99
CA LEU A 85 -0.54 -3.27 -16.03
C LEU A 85 0.79 -3.83 -15.48
N LYS A 86 0.97 -3.88 -14.15
CA LYS A 86 2.23 -4.33 -13.53
C LYS A 86 2.78 -5.69 -14.02
N PRO A 87 1.97 -6.74 -14.32
CA PRO A 87 2.54 -8.08 -14.51
C PRO A 87 3.24 -8.34 -15.86
N LEU A 88 3.43 -7.35 -16.73
CA LEU A 88 3.69 -7.64 -18.16
C LEU A 88 5.16 -7.68 -18.63
N PHE A 89 6.18 -7.31 -17.84
CA PHE A 89 7.47 -6.98 -18.48
C PHE A 89 8.75 -7.50 -17.79
N GLY A 90 9.32 -8.56 -18.38
CA GLY A 90 10.71 -9.02 -18.16
C GLY A 90 11.68 -8.21 -19.01
N MET A 91 11.87 -6.93 -18.67
CA MET A 91 12.73 -6.00 -19.40
C MET A 91 14.03 -5.70 -18.64
N ARG A 92 15.03 -5.15 -19.35
CA ARG A 92 16.29 -4.64 -18.78
C ARG A 92 15.99 -3.74 -17.57
N ARG A 93 16.63 -3.95 -16.43
CA ARG A 93 16.18 -3.32 -15.17
C ARG A 93 16.63 -1.87 -15.06
N LYS A 94 17.91 -1.62 -15.33
CA LYS A 94 18.56 -0.33 -15.16
C LYS A 94 17.98 0.79 -16.04
N PRO A 95 17.87 0.65 -17.37
CA PRO A 95 17.44 1.77 -18.23
C PRO A 95 16.00 2.20 -17.97
N TYR A 96 15.10 1.25 -17.64
CA TYR A 96 13.72 1.60 -17.35
C TYR A 96 13.57 2.27 -15.99
N LEU A 97 14.32 1.82 -14.97
CA LEU A 97 14.33 2.48 -13.67
C LEU A 97 14.82 3.93 -13.80
N LEU A 98 15.86 4.18 -14.61
CA LEU A 98 16.31 5.53 -14.94
C LEU A 98 15.23 6.37 -15.64
N ILE A 99 14.61 5.84 -16.70
CA ILE A 99 13.62 6.57 -17.49
C ILE A 99 12.39 6.92 -16.63
N PHE A 100 11.83 5.96 -15.90
CA PHE A 100 10.62 6.18 -15.13
C PHE A 100 10.84 7.01 -13.87
N SER A 101 11.98 6.87 -13.18
CA SER A 101 12.27 7.76 -12.04
C SER A 101 12.42 9.21 -12.50
N LEU A 102 13.10 9.46 -13.63
CA LEU A 102 13.21 10.81 -14.21
C LEU A 102 11.84 11.33 -14.66
N LEU A 103 11.03 10.49 -15.29
CA LEU A 103 9.68 10.86 -15.72
C LEU A 103 8.78 11.21 -14.52
N GLN A 104 8.96 10.54 -13.38
CA GLN A 104 8.27 10.88 -12.13
C GLN A 104 8.71 12.23 -11.58
N VAL A 105 10.01 12.57 -11.64
CA VAL A 105 10.53 13.90 -11.27
C VAL A 105 9.88 14.97 -12.14
N ILE A 106 9.84 14.76 -13.46
CA ILE A 106 9.21 15.68 -14.41
C ILE A 106 7.71 15.82 -14.09
N GLY A 107 7.02 14.72 -13.79
CA GLY A 107 5.60 14.73 -13.43
C GLY A 107 5.31 15.59 -12.20
N PHE A 108 6.07 15.45 -11.11
CA PHE A 108 5.88 16.27 -9.91
C PHE A 108 6.29 17.74 -10.13
N THR A 109 7.35 17.99 -10.88
CA THR A 109 7.78 19.36 -11.23
C THR A 109 6.71 20.07 -12.07
N LEU A 110 6.16 19.41 -13.10
CA LEU A 110 5.07 19.95 -13.91
C LEU A 110 3.79 20.14 -13.11
N LEU A 111 3.54 19.26 -12.13
CA LEU A 111 2.43 19.44 -11.21
C LEU A 111 2.60 20.69 -10.32
N ALA A 112 3.85 21.04 -9.97
CA ALA A 112 4.17 22.24 -9.21
C ALA A 112 4.04 23.54 -10.02
N THR A 113 4.36 23.53 -11.31
CA THR A 113 4.48 24.76 -12.12
C THR A 113 3.33 24.98 -13.11
N ASN A 114 2.74 23.91 -13.65
CA ASN A 114 1.87 23.96 -14.83
C ASN A 114 0.48 23.36 -14.62
N ALA A 115 0.11 22.98 -13.39
CA ALA A 115 -1.17 22.33 -13.06
C ALA A 115 -2.36 23.28 -12.92
N ASN A 116 -2.46 24.28 -13.81
CA ASN A 116 -3.50 25.33 -13.72
C ASN A 116 -4.87 24.89 -14.28
N THR A 117 -4.94 23.73 -14.93
CA THR A 117 -6.19 23.19 -15.45
C THR A 117 -6.34 21.72 -15.07
N VAL A 118 -7.58 21.27 -14.97
CA VAL A 118 -7.94 19.88 -14.63
C VAL A 118 -7.24 18.88 -15.55
N PHE A 119 -7.24 19.15 -16.86
CA PHE A 119 -6.59 18.28 -17.84
C PHE A 119 -5.07 18.19 -17.63
N LYS A 120 -4.39 19.33 -17.39
CA LYS A 120 -2.94 19.35 -17.13
C LYS A 120 -2.59 18.62 -15.84
N ALA A 121 -3.36 18.85 -14.77
CA ALA A 121 -3.19 18.16 -13.49
C ALA A 121 -3.40 16.64 -13.64
N ALA A 122 -4.48 16.22 -14.29
CA ALA A 122 -4.77 14.80 -14.55
C ALA A 122 -3.68 14.14 -15.41
N ALA A 123 -3.17 14.83 -16.45
CA ALA A 123 -2.05 14.34 -17.26
C ALA A 123 -0.78 14.16 -16.42
N CYS A 124 -0.45 15.12 -15.56
CA CYS A 124 0.69 15.00 -14.64
C CYS A 124 0.52 13.81 -13.69
N LEU A 125 -0.69 13.60 -13.13
CA LEU A 125 -0.97 12.45 -12.27
C LEU A 125 -0.87 11.11 -12.99
N LEU A 126 -1.31 11.05 -14.25
CA LEU A 126 -1.15 9.86 -15.09
C LEU A 126 0.34 9.56 -15.29
N VAL A 127 1.15 10.57 -15.62
CA VAL A 127 2.61 10.42 -15.79
C VAL A 127 3.28 9.96 -14.49
N ILE A 128 2.93 10.56 -13.35
CA ILE A 128 3.42 10.16 -12.03
C ILE A 128 3.03 8.72 -11.74
N SER A 129 1.77 8.34 -12.01
CA SER A 129 1.26 7.00 -11.73
C SER A 129 1.88 5.92 -12.61
N ILE A 130 2.04 6.17 -13.91
CA ILE A 130 2.77 5.28 -14.82
C ILE A 130 4.17 5.05 -14.27
N SER A 131 4.88 6.14 -13.98
CA SER A 131 6.25 6.08 -13.50
C SER A 131 6.37 5.29 -12.19
N ALA A 132 5.50 5.56 -11.22
CA ALA A 132 5.45 4.86 -9.94
C ALA A 132 5.15 3.36 -10.11
N ALA A 133 4.16 3.01 -10.94
CA ALA A 133 3.79 1.62 -11.19
C ALA A 133 4.96 0.84 -11.82
N PHE A 134 5.67 1.42 -12.78
CA PHE A 134 6.84 0.78 -13.40
C PHE A 134 8.03 0.67 -12.44
N CYS A 135 8.37 1.72 -11.69
CA CYS A 135 9.43 1.66 -10.69
C CYS A 135 9.15 0.60 -9.61
N SER A 136 7.91 0.53 -9.11
CA SER A 136 7.47 -0.50 -8.17
C SER A 136 7.58 -1.91 -8.76
N SER A 137 7.14 -2.12 -10.01
CA SER A 137 7.22 -3.43 -10.66
C SER A 137 8.67 -3.90 -10.86
N ILE A 138 9.57 -2.98 -11.20
CA ILE A 138 11.00 -3.28 -11.36
C ILE A 138 11.63 -3.62 -10.01
N ALA A 139 11.31 -2.87 -8.95
CA ALA A 139 11.81 -3.16 -7.61
C ALA A 139 11.31 -4.51 -7.10
N GLU A 140 10.02 -4.82 -7.27
CA GLU A 140 9.46 -6.13 -6.92
C GLU A 140 10.16 -7.27 -7.67
N ALA A 141 10.49 -7.07 -8.95
CA ALA A 141 11.26 -8.06 -9.71
C ALA A 141 12.71 -8.22 -9.20
N LEU A 142 13.40 -7.11 -8.88
CA LEU A 142 14.74 -7.13 -8.30
C LEU A 142 14.76 -7.81 -6.93
N VAL A 143 13.72 -7.61 -6.12
CA VAL A 143 13.52 -8.29 -4.83
C VAL A 143 13.46 -9.80 -5.05
N VAL A 144 12.69 -10.29 -6.03
CA VAL A 144 12.59 -11.73 -6.32
C VAL A 144 13.92 -12.31 -6.80
N GLU A 145 14.61 -11.62 -7.70
CA GLU A 145 15.88 -12.08 -8.27
C GLU A 145 16.98 -12.20 -7.20
N THR A 146 17.10 -11.18 -6.35
CA THR A 146 18.05 -11.17 -5.22
C THR A 146 17.66 -12.15 -4.11
N SER A 147 16.38 -12.53 -4.03
CA SER A 147 15.89 -13.46 -3.03
C SER A 147 16.26 -14.92 -3.30
N GLY A 148 16.49 -15.28 -4.56
CA GLY A 148 16.86 -16.63 -4.96
C GLY A 148 18.32 -17.01 -4.67
N THR A 149 19.21 -16.05 -4.38
CA THR A 149 20.66 -16.28 -4.38
C THR A 149 21.35 -16.25 -3.01
N ASN A 150 20.76 -15.65 -1.97
CA ASN A 150 21.08 -15.82 -0.53
C ASN A 150 20.32 -14.73 0.27
N GLY A 151 19.39 -15.11 1.16
CA GLY A 151 18.72 -14.16 2.07
C GLY A 151 17.37 -13.58 1.62
N GLY A 152 16.57 -14.29 0.81
CA GLY A 152 15.38 -13.71 0.18
C GLY A 152 14.25 -13.20 1.05
N ALA A 153 14.06 -13.73 2.26
CA ALA A 153 13.07 -13.17 3.17
C ALA A 153 13.47 -11.77 3.67
N GLU A 154 14.77 -11.49 3.78
CA GLU A 154 15.32 -10.22 4.28
C GLU A 154 15.11 -9.12 3.24
N THR A 155 15.51 -9.34 1.99
CA THR A 155 15.36 -8.33 0.91
C THR A 155 13.89 -7.95 0.64
N VAL A 156 12.96 -8.91 0.74
CA VAL A 156 11.51 -8.64 0.65
C VAL A 156 11.05 -7.77 1.81
N SER A 157 11.46 -8.12 3.03
CA SER A 157 11.12 -7.37 4.24
C SER A 157 11.68 -5.95 4.17
N ASP A 158 12.89 -5.76 3.66
CA ASP A 158 13.53 -4.45 3.53
C ASP A 158 12.76 -3.53 2.57
N TYR A 159 12.32 -4.05 1.42
CA TYR A 159 11.55 -3.27 0.43
C TYR A 159 10.20 -2.81 0.99
N PHE A 160 9.41 -3.74 1.54
CA PHE A 160 8.08 -3.41 2.06
C PHE A 160 8.15 -2.64 3.38
N GLY A 161 9.15 -2.93 4.21
CA GLY A 161 9.44 -2.21 5.43
C GLY A 161 9.82 -0.76 5.15
N SER A 162 10.73 -0.52 4.21
CA SER A 162 11.13 0.85 3.82
C SER A 162 9.97 1.64 3.25
N LYS A 163 9.14 1.02 2.38
CA LYS A 163 7.91 1.62 1.86
C LYS A 163 6.95 2.04 2.97
N SER A 164 6.73 1.17 3.94
CA SER A 164 5.83 1.44 5.07
C SER A 164 6.35 2.59 5.94
N ILE A 165 7.66 2.62 6.23
CA ILE A 165 8.31 3.71 6.98
C ILE A 165 8.14 5.05 6.25
N GLY A 166 8.38 5.08 4.93
CA GLY A 166 8.19 6.29 4.12
C GLY A 166 6.74 6.78 4.12
N ALA A 167 5.78 5.87 3.97
CA ALA A 167 4.35 6.19 3.99
C ALA A 167 3.88 6.72 5.35
N LEU A 168 4.32 6.13 6.47
CA LEU A 168 4.00 6.63 7.81
C LEU A 168 4.61 8.01 8.07
N THR A 169 5.87 8.19 7.67
CA THR A 169 6.57 9.47 7.83
C THR A 169 5.82 10.58 7.11
N THR A 170 5.40 10.34 5.87
CA THR A 170 4.65 11.33 5.10
C THR A 170 3.23 11.51 5.58
N ALA A 171 2.57 10.48 6.10
CA ALA A 171 1.25 10.62 6.71
C ALA A 171 1.30 11.61 7.90
N TYR A 172 2.35 11.55 8.73
CA TYR A 172 2.56 12.49 9.84
C TYR A 172 2.84 13.92 9.34
N PHE A 173 3.78 14.10 8.39
CA PHE A 173 4.23 15.43 7.98
C PHE A 173 3.37 16.11 6.92
N SER A 174 2.63 15.37 6.10
CA SER A 174 1.88 15.92 4.94
C SER A 174 0.88 17.01 5.33
N GLY A 175 0.12 16.82 6.41
CA GLY A 175 -0.82 17.81 6.90
C GLY A 175 -0.14 19.06 7.45
N SER A 176 0.87 18.87 8.32
CA SER A 176 1.59 20.00 8.93
C SER A 176 2.39 20.81 7.92
N LEU A 177 2.95 20.18 6.89
CA LEU A 177 3.66 20.88 5.82
C LEU A 177 2.67 21.64 4.93
N LEU A 178 1.49 21.09 4.68
CA LEU A 178 0.45 21.76 3.88
C LEU A 178 -0.16 22.98 4.58
N ASP A 179 -0.16 23.01 5.91
CA ASP A 179 -0.56 24.20 6.68
C ASP A 179 0.47 25.34 6.64
N LYS A 180 1.76 25.02 6.45
CA LYS A 180 2.86 25.99 6.53
C LYS A 180 3.44 26.41 5.19
N TYR A 181 3.36 25.54 4.19
CA TYR A 181 3.98 25.70 2.88
C TYR A 181 2.93 25.59 1.78
N SER A 182 3.23 26.20 0.63
CA SER A 182 2.36 26.11 -0.54
C SER A 182 2.33 24.70 -1.12
N LYS A 183 1.25 24.37 -1.83
CA LYS A 183 1.07 23.08 -2.51
C LYS A 183 2.22 22.83 -3.51
N GLN A 184 2.66 23.87 -4.21
CA GLN A 184 3.76 23.84 -5.17
C GLN A 184 5.08 23.45 -4.50
N SER A 185 5.42 24.04 -3.35
CA SER A 185 6.63 23.69 -2.60
C SER A 185 6.63 22.22 -2.15
N ILE A 186 5.46 21.69 -1.78
CA ILE A 186 5.30 20.27 -1.44
C ILE A 186 5.53 19.37 -2.66
N PHE A 187 5.01 19.74 -3.83
CA PHE A 187 5.25 19.00 -5.07
C PHE A 187 6.74 19.01 -5.47
N PHE A 188 7.42 20.15 -5.37
CA PHE A 188 8.88 20.23 -5.58
C PHE A 188 9.68 19.40 -4.57
N THR A 189 9.28 19.41 -3.29
CA THR A 189 9.95 18.59 -2.29
C THR A 189 9.73 17.10 -2.59
N THR A 190 8.53 16.74 -3.05
CA THR A 190 8.20 15.36 -3.42
C THR A 190 8.98 14.89 -4.64
N SER A 191 9.31 15.77 -5.60
CA SER A 191 10.12 15.42 -6.77
C SER A 191 11.57 15.05 -6.43
N VAL A 192 12.06 15.40 -5.24
CA VAL A 192 13.40 15.00 -4.76
C VAL A 192 13.48 13.48 -4.53
N PHE A 193 12.40 12.84 -4.08
CA PHE A 193 12.44 11.41 -3.75
C PHE A 193 12.63 10.49 -4.96
N PRO A 194 11.93 10.70 -6.11
CA PRO A 194 12.26 9.98 -7.33
C PRO A 194 13.64 10.32 -7.90
N LEU A 195 14.14 11.55 -7.67
CA LEU A 195 15.50 11.93 -8.10
C LEU A 195 16.59 11.12 -7.36
N ILE A 196 16.39 10.81 -6.07
CA ILE A 196 17.28 9.92 -5.31
C ILE A 196 17.33 8.53 -5.96
N VAL A 197 16.17 8.02 -6.38
CA VAL A 197 16.08 6.72 -7.06
C VAL A 197 16.80 6.75 -8.42
N PHE A 198 16.63 7.84 -9.17
CA PHE A 198 17.35 8.06 -10.43
C PHE A 198 18.88 7.99 -10.21
N ILE A 199 19.41 8.74 -9.24
CA ILE A 199 20.84 8.77 -8.93
C ILE A 199 21.32 7.38 -8.48
N ALA A 200 20.60 6.71 -7.59
CA ALA A 200 20.95 5.38 -7.11
C ALA A 200 21.02 4.36 -8.26
N SER A 201 20.12 4.47 -9.23
CA SER A 201 20.08 3.56 -10.38
C SER A 201 21.22 3.75 -11.37
N LEU A 202 21.89 4.91 -11.41
CA LEU A 202 23.10 5.13 -12.21
C LEU A 202 24.25 4.23 -11.73
N VAL A 203 24.37 4.05 -10.42
CA VAL A 203 25.42 3.26 -9.76
C VAL A 203 25.14 1.76 -9.84
N MET A 204 23.89 1.37 -10.04
CA MET A 204 23.51 -0.03 -10.24
C MET A 204 24.22 -0.62 -11.46
N LYS A 205 24.90 -1.75 -11.29
CA LYS A 205 25.47 -2.53 -12.41
C LYS A 205 24.42 -3.49 -12.93
N GLU A 206 24.23 -3.50 -14.24
CA GLU A 206 23.36 -4.48 -14.89
C GLU A 206 24.17 -5.75 -15.15
N GLU A 207 23.80 -6.86 -14.51
CA GLU A 207 24.36 -8.16 -14.86
C GLU A 207 23.85 -8.54 -16.26
N LYS A 208 24.78 -8.80 -17.19
CA LYS A 208 24.44 -9.27 -18.54
C LYS A 208 23.79 -10.65 -18.43
N ASN A 209 22.47 -10.68 -18.61
CA ASN A 209 21.63 -11.82 -19.03
C ASN A 209 22.15 -13.21 -18.58
N LYS A 210 21.83 -13.63 -17.36
CA LYS A 210 21.60 -15.07 -17.13
C LYS A 210 20.42 -15.44 -18.01
N GLU A 211 20.59 -16.43 -18.87
CA GLU A 211 19.58 -16.94 -19.81
C GLU A 211 18.18 -16.86 -19.19
N THR A 212 17.43 -15.85 -19.59
CA THR A 212 16.08 -15.64 -19.08
C THR A 212 15.22 -16.72 -19.71
N LEU A 213 14.69 -17.62 -18.88
CA LEU A 213 13.57 -18.48 -19.25
C LEU A 213 12.59 -17.65 -20.09
N SER A 214 12.25 -18.13 -21.29
CA SER A 214 11.37 -17.42 -22.23
C SER A 214 10.22 -16.74 -21.49
N THR A 215 10.12 -15.40 -21.60
CA THR A 215 9.10 -14.58 -20.95
C THR A 215 7.69 -15.12 -21.21
N ARG A 216 7.49 -15.75 -22.38
CA ARG A 216 6.26 -16.46 -22.75
C ARG A 216 5.98 -17.68 -21.88
N ASN A 217 7.00 -18.45 -21.51
CA ASN A 217 6.86 -19.63 -20.66
C ASN A 217 6.56 -19.24 -19.20
N GLN A 218 7.16 -18.16 -18.70
CA GLN A 218 6.82 -17.60 -17.39
C GLN A 218 5.38 -17.06 -17.36
N LEU A 219 4.99 -16.28 -18.39
CA LEU A 219 3.63 -15.76 -18.52
C LEU A 219 2.60 -16.89 -18.63
N ASN A 220 2.88 -17.92 -19.43
CA ASN A 220 2.01 -19.10 -19.56
C ASN A 220 1.88 -19.86 -18.23
N SER A 221 2.96 -19.96 -17.46
CA SER A 221 2.95 -20.60 -16.14
C SER A 221 2.13 -19.79 -15.13
N LEU A 222 2.26 -18.47 -15.15
CA LEU A 222 1.49 -17.55 -14.32
C LEU A 222 0.01 -17.56 -14.68
N ILE A 223 -0.36 -17.54 -15.97
CA ILE A 223 -1.76 -17.65 -16.41
C ILE A 223 -2.36 -19.00 -16.00
N LYS A 224 -1.62 -20.11 -16.19
CA LYS A 224 -2.07 -21.44 -15.74
C LYS A 224 -2.26 -21.49 -14.23
N PHE A 225 -1.40 -20.81 -13.47
CA PHE A 225 -1.51 -20.73 -12.02
C PHE A 225 -2.74 -19.93 -11.58
N LEU A 226 -2.97 -18.75 -12.16
CA LEU A 226 -4.12 -17.90 -11.84
C LEU A 226 -5.46 -18.55 -12.17
N LYS A 227 -5.52 -19.43 -13.18
CA LYS A 227 -6.73 -20.19 -13.54
C LYS A 227 -7.12 -21.27 -12.52
N LYS A 228 -6.28 -21.59 -11.53
CA LYS A 228 -6.64 -22.60 -10.52
C LYS A 228 -7.80 -22.11 -9.65
N PRO A 229 -8.79 -22.96 -9.32
CA PRO A 229 -9.97 -22.57 -8.54
C PRO A 229 -9.66 -22.03 -7.15
N VAL A 230 -8.59 -22.53 -6.56
CA VAL A 230 -8.08 -22.10 -5.25
C VAL A 230 -7.59 -20.65 -5.26
N ILE A 231 -7.37 -20.06 -6.45
CA ILE A 231 -6.75 -18.73 -6.63
C ILE A 231 -7.74 -17.72 -7.19
N TRP A 232 -8.44 -18.05 -8.28
CA TRP A 232 -9.34 -17.08 -8.92
C TRP A 232 -10.55 -16.75 -8.04
N GLY A 233 -11.06 -17.70 -7.25
CA GLY A 233 -12.19 -17.47 -6.35
C GLY A 233 -11.90 -16.38 -5.31
N PRO A 234 -10.83 -16.53 -4.50
CA PRO A 234 -10.36 -15.47 -3.61
C PRO A 234 -9.98 -14.15 -4.28
N ALA A 235 -9.33 -14.21 -5.46
CA ALA A 235 -8.99 -12.99 -6.20
C ALA A 235 -10.25 -12.23 -6.63
N LEU A 236 -11.27 -12.94 -7.15
CA LEU A 236 -12.55 -12.36 -7.52
C LEU A 236 -13.27 -11.77 -6.30
N TYR A 237 -13.25 -12.45 -5.15
CA TYR A 237 -13.79 -11.92 -3.90
C TYR A 237 -13.18 -10.56 -3.57
N ILE A 238 -11.84 -10.44 -3.63
CA ILE A 238 -11.17 -9.17 -3.34
C ILE A 238 -11.55 -8.09 -4.35
N VAL A 239 -11.64 -8.41 -5.66
CA VAL A 239 -12.08 -7.43 -6.66
C VAL A 239 -13.47 -6.90 -6.33
N ILE A 240 -14.42 -7.79 -6.03
CA ILE A 240 -15.81 -7.38 -5.74
C ILE A 240 -15.85 -6.57 -4.44
N TYR A 241 -15.06 -6.96 -3.44
CA TYR A 241 -14.92 -6.21 -2.19
C TYR A 241 -14.34 -4.81 -2.41
N THR A 242 -13.28 -4.66 -3.20
CA THR A 242 -12.65 -3.35 -3.43
C THR A 242 -13.31 -2.53 -4.53
N ALA A 243 -14.24 -3.09 -5.30
CA ALA A 243 -14.99 -2.40 -6.34
C ALA A 243 -16.28 -1.74 -5.85
N GLY A 244 -16.77 -2.07 -4.65
CA GLY A 244 -17.95 -1.42 -4.08
C GLY A 244 -17.72 0.09 -3.87
N PRO A 245 -18.72 0.95 -4.12
CA PRO A 245 -18.54 2.41 -4.05
C PRO A 245 -18.15 2.87 -2.65
N ASP A 246 -17.12 3.71 -2.57
CA ASP A 246 -16.64 4.38 -1.37
C ASP A 246 -17.12 5.84 -1.29
N TYR A 247 -17.32 6.34 -0.07
CA TYR A 247 -17.74 7.73 0.17
C TYR A 247 -16.58 8.62 0.65
N ASP A 248 -15.33 8.16 0.53
CA ASP A 248 -14.17 8.82 1.11
C ASP A 248 -13.96 10.23 0.55
N ASP A 249 -14.17 10.41 -0.76
CA ASP A 249 -14.03 11.70 -1.42
C ASP A 249 -15.13 12.67 -0.96
N ALA A 250 -16.39 12.21 -0.85
CA ALA A 250 -17.48 13.02 -0.32
C ALA A 250 -17.25 13.40 1.16
N MET A 251 -16.78 12.45 1.97
CA MET A 251 -16.44 12.68 3.37
C MET A 251 -15.25 13.62 3.54
N PHE A 252 -14.27 13.61 2.63
CA PHE A 252 -13.17 14.57 2.62
C PHE A 252 -13.70 16.01 2.49
N PHE A 253 -14.65 16.25 1.58
CA PHE A 253 -15.30 17.57 1.45
C PHE A 253 -16.19 17.89 2.65
N TYR A 254 -16.90 16.91 3.21
CA TYR A 254 -17.69 17.12 4.42
C TYR A 254 -16.80 17.54 5.61
N PHE A 255 -15.66 16.86 5.81
CA PHE A 255 -14.69 17.19 6.86
C PHE A 255 -14.09 18.58 6.70
N THR A 256 -13.77 18.97 5.47
CA THR A 256 -13.07 20.23 5.22
C THR A 256 -14.03 21.42 5.11
N ASN A 257 -15.11 21.30 4.33
CA ASN A 257 -16.03 22.41 4.07
C ASN A 257 -17.13 22.55 5.15
N ASN A 258 -17.67 21.45 5.67
CA ASN A 258 -18.75 21.50 6.65
C ASN A 258 -18.24 21.51 8.09
N LEU A 259 -17.28 20.63 8.42
CA LEU A 259 -16.72 20.55 9.78
C LEU A 259 -15.51 21.47 10.01
N GLY A 260 -14.95 22.08 8.96
CA GLY A 260 -13.82 23.00 9.06
C GLY A 260 -12.52 22.35 9.56
N PHE A 261 -12.30 21.07 9.27
CA PHE A 261 -11.06 20.39 9.67
C PHE A 261 -9.85 20.96 8.92
N SER A 262 -8.79 21.27 9.67
CA SER A 262 -7.54 21.77 9.10
C SER A 262 -6.78 20.69 8.34
N PRO A 263 -5.94 21.06 7.36
CA PRO A 263 -5.03 20.12 6.70
C PRO A 263 -4.15 19.33 7.66
N THR A 264 -3.65 19.90 8.77
CA THR A 264 -2.95 19.14 9.82
C THR A 264 -3.81 18.01 10.41
N PHE A 265 -5.08 18.27 10.68
CA PHE A 265 -5.99 17.23 11.17
C PHE A 265 -6.26 16.17 10.10
N MET A 266 -6.42 16.58 8.84
CA MET A 266 -6.58 15.65 7.71
C MET A 266 -5.34 14.75 7.50
N GLY A 267 -4.13 15.28 7.72
CA GLY A 267 -2.90 14.48 7.76
C GLY A 267 -2.90 13.49 8.94
N SER A 268 -3.34 13.94 10.12
CA SER A 268 -3.44 13.09 11.31
C SER A 268 -4.43 11.93 11.14
N LEU A 269 -5.54 12.14 10.42
CA LEU A 269 -6.47 11.07 10.02
C LEU A 269 -5.74 9.99 9.21
N ARG A 270 -4.96 10.38 8.21
CA ARG A 270 -4.19 9.42 7.39
C ARG A 270 -3.15 8.66 8.17
N LEU A 271 -2.45 9.34 9.09
CA LEU A 271 -1.50 8.68 9.98
C LEU A 271 -2.21 7.61 10.82
N THR A 272 -3.37 7.97 11.37
CA THR A 272 -4.19 7.08 12.18
C THR A 272 -4.59 5.83 11.36
N TYR A 273 -4.96 6.01 10.09
CA TYR A 273 -5.27 4.89 9.19
C TYR A 273 -4.04 4.02 8.91
N GLY A 274 -2.88 4.63 8.64
CA GLY A 274 -1.62 3.89 8.44
C GLY A 274 -1.22 3.05 9.65
N VAL A 275 -1.38 3.59 10.87
CA VAL A 275 -1.19 2.85 12.12
C VAL A 275 -2.22 1.72 12.27
N ALA A 276 -3.47 1.98 11.90
CA ALA A 276 -4.54 0.98 11.91
C ALA A 276 -4.22 -0.22 11.01
N GLY A 277 -3.68 0.03 9.81
CA GLY A 277 -3.25 -1.03 8.89
C GLY A 277 -2.20 -1.95 9.52
N ILE A 278 -1.20 -1.37 10.19
CA ILE A 278 -0.18 -2.14 10.92
C ILE A 278 -0.80 -2.96 12.05
N ILE A 279 -1.71 -2.35 12.83
CA ILE A 279 -2.44 -3.05 13.88
C ILE A 279 -3.25 -4.21 13.29
N GLY A 280 -3.92 -4.03 12.15
CA GLY A 280 -4.64 -5.07 11.44
C GLY A 280 -3.73 -6.24 11.05
N VAL A 281 -2.55 -5.96 10.50
CA VAL A 281 -1.53 -6.97 10.17
C VAL A 281 -1.08 -7.74 11.41
N VAL A 282 -0.80 -7.04 12.52
CA VAL A 282 -0.39 -7.66 13.80
C VAL A 282 -1.51 -8.52 14.38
N LEU A 283 -2.74 -8.01 14.40
CA LEU A 283 -3.92 -8.70 14.89
C LEU A 283 -4.16 -10.01 14.11
N TYR A 284 -4.02 -9.95 12.79
CA TYR A 284 -4.09 -11.15 11.96
C TYR A 284 -3.00 -12.16 12.35
N ARG A 285 -1.75 -11.72 12.47
CA ARG A 285 -0.61 -12.61 12.75
C ARG A 285 -0.72 -13.33 14.10
N ILE A 286 -1.19 -12.63 15.13
CA ILE A 286 -1.28 -13.15 16.50
C ILE A 286 -2.55 -13.97 16.71
N ILE A 287 -3.71 -13.44 16.29
CA ILE A 287 -5.02 -14.01 16.66
C ILE A 287 -5.62 -14.81 15.50
N LEU A 288 -5.71 -14.23 14.30
CA LEU A 288 -6.52 -14.79 13.21
C LEU A 288 -5.76 -15.77 12.31
N LYS A 289 -4.43 -15.89 12.45
CA LYS A 289 -3.58 -16.77 11.62
C LYS A 289 -4.03 -18.24 11.61
N LYS A 290 -4.64 -18.72 12.71
CA LYS A 290 -5.15 -20.10 12.83
C LYS A 290 -6.58 -20.27 12.31
N THR A 291 -7.28 -19.17 12.06
CA THR A 291 -8.68 -19.17 11.62
C THR A 291 -8.76 -19.45 10.11
N PRO A 292 -9.74 -20.25 9.65
CA PRO A 292 -9.96 -20.45 8.22
C PRO A 292 -10.20 -19.16 7.46
N PHE A 293 -9.56 -19.01 6.30
CA PHE A 293 -9.60 -17.76 5.52
C PHE A 293 -11.04 -17.34 5.18
N ARG A 294 -11.88 -18.28 4.77
CA ARG A 294 -13.32 -18.04 4.52
C ARG A 294 -14.06 -17.48 5.74
N LYS A 295 -13.74 -17.97 6.95
CA LYS A 295 -14.35 -17.46 8.19
C LYS A 295 -13.87 -16.05 8.51
N ILE A 296 -12.58 -15.76 8.25
CA ILE A 296 -12.04 -14.41 8.40
C ILE A 296 -12.84 -13.45 7.51
N LEU A 297 -12.93 -13.72 6.20
CA LEU A 297 -13.68 -12.88 5.26
C LEU A 297 -15.14 -12.66 5.68
N LEU A 298 -15.85 -13.72 6.07
CA LEU A 298 -17.24 -13.62 6.53
C LEU A 298 -17.37 -12.68 7.72
N TRP A 299 -16.63 -12.94 8.79
CA TRP A 299 -16.76 -12.18 10.04
C TRP A 299 -16.24 -10.76 9.90
N THR A 300 -15.15 -10.54 9.14
CA THR A 300 -14.64 -9.20 8.90
C THR A 300 -15.61 -8.37 8.08
N THR A 301 -16.22 -8.93 7.02
CA THR A 301 -17.20 -8.18 6.21
C THR A 301 -18.47 -7.88 7.02
N LEU A 302 -18.96 -8.83 7.83
CA LEU A 302 -20.09 -8.57 8.74
C LEU A 302 -19.76 -7.49 9.78
N LEU A 303 -18.53 -7.49 10.32
CA LEU A 303 -18.07 -6.47 11.25
C LEU A 303 -17.89 -5.10 10.57
N SER A 304 -17.50 -5.06 9.30
CA SER A 304 -17.34 -3.81 8.55
C SER A 304 -18.66 -3.07 8.35
N VAL A 305 -19.81 -3.75 8.27
CA VAL A 305 -21.12 -3.12 8.04
C VAL A 305 -21.46 -2.03 9.08
N PRO A 306 -21.51 -2.32 10.40
CA PRO A 306 -21.78 -1.27 11.38
C PRO A 306 -20.70 -0.18 11.41
N ILE A 307 -19.46 -0.51 11.07
CA ILE A 307 -18.35 0.44 11.03
C ILE A 307 -18.47 1.41 9.86
N TYR A 308 -18.84 0.92 8.66
CA TYR A 308 -19.12 1.73 7.47
C TYR A 308 -20.33 2.65 7.66
N MET A 309 -21.24 2.31 8.59
CA MET A 309 -22.36 3.19 8.96
C MET A 309 -21.99 4.27 9.97
N LEU A 310 -20.84 4.18 10.67
CA LEU A 310 -20.48 5.16 11.70
C LEU A 310 -20.52 6.62 11.20
N PRO A 311 -20.06 6.95 9.98
CA PRO A 311 -20.17 8.32 9.48
C PRO A 311 -21.59 8.88 9.44
N LEU A 312 -22.66 8.07 9.42
CA LEU A 312 -24.03 8.55 9.55
C LEU A 312 -24.28 9.25 10.89
N ILE A 313 -23.70 8.74 11.97
CA ILE A 313 -23.79 9.34 13.31
C ILE A 313 -23.14 10.73 13.31
N LEU A 314 -22.06 10.88 12.55
CA LEU A 314 -21.37 12.16 12.39
C LEU A 314 -22.16 13.13 11.51
N VAL A 315 -22.71 12.65 10.39
CA VAL A 315 -23.50 13.47 9.45
C VAL A 315 -24.79 13.98 10.10
N THR A 316 -25.43 13.15 10.93
CA THR A 316 -26.65 13.52 11.68
C THR A 316 -26.39 14.38 12.91
N GLY A 317 -25.12 14.54 13.32
CA GLY A 317 -24.75 15.23 14.55
C GLY A 317 -25.07 14.48 15.84
N ALA A 318 -25.53 13.22 15.74
CA ALA A 318 -25.88 12.40 16.90
C ALA A 318 -24.67 12.12 17.82
N ASN A 319 -23.44 12.19 17.29
CA ASN A 319 -22.22 12.08 18.09
C ASN A 319 -22.10 13.18 19.14
N LEU A 320 -22.62 14.39 18.88
CA LEU A 320 -22.60 15.50 19.83
C LEU A 320 -23.57 15.24 20.99
N ASN A 321 -24.70 14.58 20.73
CA ASN A 321 -25.65 14.15 21.77
C ASN A 321 -25.03 13.10 22.71
N LEU A 322 -24.06 12.32 22.22
CA LEU A 322 -23.27 11.36 23.00
C LEU A 322 -22.09 12.03 23.74
N GLY A 323 -21.90 13.34 23.59
CA GLY A 323 -20.76 14.08 24.18
C GLY A 323 -19.43 13.86 23.47
N ILE A 324 -19.43 13.26 22.26
CA ILE A 324 -18.21 12.93 21.51
C ILE A 324 -17.95 14.01 20.45
N SER A 325 -16.78 14.63 20.50
CA SER A 325 -16.39 15.64 19.51
C SER A 325 -16.28 15.05 18.10
N ASN A 326 -16.61 15.87 17.09
CA ASN A 326 -16.52 15.49 15.67
C ASN A 326 -15.13 14.95 15.28
N ARG A 327 -14.06 15.53 15.85
CA ARG A 327 -12.67 15.12 15.58
C ARG A 327 -12.38 13.71 16.08
N VAL A 328 -12.70 13.42 17.35
CA VAL A 328 -12.46 12.09 17.94
C VAL A 328 -13.27 11.03 17.20
N PHE A 329 -14.52 11.34 16.87
CA PHE A 329 -15.38 10.40 16.17
C PHE A 329 -14.87 10.11 14.74
N ALA A 330 -14.47 11.14 13.99
CA ALA A 330 -13.91 10.98 12.64
C ALA A 330 -12.65 10.09 12.62
N LEU A 331 -11.79 10.19 13.64
CA LEU A 331 -10.60 9.34 13.77
C LEU A 331 -10.96 7.85 13.96
N SER A 332 -12.03 7.55 14.67
CA SER A 332 -12.38 6.18 15.06
C SER A 332 -12.93 5.32 13.92
N GLY A 333 -13.79 5.89 13.05
CA GLY A 333 -14.46 5.12 12.00
C GLY A 333 -13.50 4.60 10.93
N GLY A 334 -12.76 5.52 10.31
CA GLY A 334 -11.82 5.16 9.23
C GLY A 334 -10.66 4.29 9.70
N PHE A 335 -10.21 4.45 10.96
CA PHE A 335 -9.23 3.56 11.59
C PHE A 335 -9.67 2.09 11.52
N LEU A 336 -10.91 1.81 11.93
CA LEU A 336 -11.41 0.44 11.97
C LEU A 336 -11.59 -0.16 10.56
N VAL A 337 -12.05 0.65 9.59
CA VAL A 337 -12.17 0.23 8.18
C VAL A 337 -10.83 -0.18 7.60
N GLU A 338 -9.78 0.61 7.84
CA GLU A 338 -8.44 0.35 7.32
C GLU A 338 -7.84 -0.92 7.94
N ALA A 339 -7.96 -1.09 9.26
CA ALA A 339 -7.49 -2.30 9.94
C ALA A 339 -8.18 -3.56 9.40
N ILE A 340 -9.49 -3.52 9.15
CA ILE A 340 -10.23 -4.65 8.58
C ILE A 340 -9.77 -4.95 7.14
N SER A 341 -9.54 -3.91 6.33
CA SER A 341 -9.09 -4.09 4.95
C SER A 341 -7.75 -4.83 4.86
N GLU A 342 -6.82 -4.53 5.77
CA GLU A 342 -5.53 -5.24 5.85
C GLU A 342 -5.67 -6.68 6.39
N ILE A 343 -6.59 -6.93 7.33
CA ILE A 343 -6.90 -8.29 7.81
C ILE A 343 -7.48 -9.16 6.68
N GLN A 344 -8.22 -8.58 5.74
CA GLN A 344 -8.78 -9.33 4.61
C GLN A 344 -7.75 -9.61 3.51
N LEU A 345 -6.87 -8.65 3.21
CA LEU A 345 -5.88 -8.81 2.14
C LEU A 345 -4.72 -9.75 2.52
N LEU A 346 -4.15 -9.58 3.73
CA LEU A 346 -2.94 -10.29 4.13
C LEU A 346 -3.03 -11.82 4.06
N PRO A 347 -4.09 -12.50 4.55
CA PRO A 347 -4.21 -13.94 4.43
C PRO A 347 -4.24 -14.42 2.97
N LEU A 348 -4.84 -13.65 2.05
CA LEU A 348 -4.79 -13.98 0.62
C LEU A 348 -3.35 -13.97 0.15
N LEU A 349 -2.61 -12.90 0.42
CA LEU A 349 -1.21 -12.77 -0.01
C LEU A 349 -0.35 -13.92 0.55
N VAL A 350 -0.55 -14.30 1.81
CA VAL A 350 0.15 -15.44 2.45
C VAL A 350 -0.25 -16.79 1.85
N MET A 351 -1.52 -16.96 1.49
CA MET A 351 -2.00 -18.18 0.84
C MET A 351 -1.40 -18.31 -0.56
N MET A 352 -1.34 -17.20 -1.30
CA MET A 352 -0.77 -17.15 -2.63
C MET A 352 0.70 -17.53 -2.60
N THR A 353 1.52 -16.93 -1.72
CA THR A 353 2.96 -17.25 -1.61
C THR A 353 3.24 -18.72 -1.32
N LYS A 354 2.39 -19.40 -0.54
CA LYS A 354 2.53 -20.83 -0.26
C LYS A 354 2.20 -21.73 -1.45
N LEU A 355 1.33 -21.28 -2.33
CA LEU A 355 0.91 -22.04 -3.52
C LEU A 355 1.78 -21.71 -4.74
N CYS A 356 2.50 -20.59 -4.71
CA CYS A 356 3.38 -20.12 -5.78
C CYS A 356 4.39 -21.21 -6.19
N PRO A 357 4.60 -21.42 -7.50
CA PRO A 357 5.81 -22.08 -7.98
C PRO A 357 7.04 -21.28 -7.52
N LYS A 358 8.10 -22.00 -7.11
CA LYS A 358 9.36 -21.36 -6.68
C LYS A 358 9.86 -20.41 -7.78
N GLY A 359 10.20 -19.18 -7.38
CA GLY A 359 10.69 -18.13 -8.30
C GLY A 359 9.60 -17.26 -8.96
N LEU A 360 8.32 -17.50 -8.71
CA LEU A 360 7.21 -16.65 -9.20
C LEU A 360 6.51 -15.82 -8.10
N GLU A 361 7.01 -15.87 -6.87
CA GLU A 361 6.36 -15.31 -5.69
C GLU A 361 6.06 -13.81 -5.82
N GLY A 362 7.05 -13.01 -6.27
CA GLY A 362 6.82 -11.57 -6.47
C GLY A 362 5.98 -11.26 -7.70
N SER A 363 6.01 -12.06 -8.77
CA SER A 363 5.09 -11.88 -9.90
C SER A 363 3.65 -12.13 -9.49
N ILE A 364 3.41 -13.12 -8.62
CA ILE A 364 2.07 -13.42 -8.10
C ILE A 364 1.61 -12.33 -7.13
N TYR A 365 2.51 -11.81 -6.29
CA TYR A 365 2.24 -10.64 -5.47
C TYR A 365 1.83 -9.42 -6.32
N ALA A 366 2.62 -9.11 -7.35
CA ALA A 366 2.35 -8.01 -8.28
C ALA A 366 0.97 -8.14 -8.93
N VAL A 367 0.61 -9.36 -9.39
CA VAL A 367 -0.72 -9.63 -9.94
C VAL A 367 -1.82 -9.39 -8.91
N MET A 368 -1.67 -9.87 -7.67
CA MET A 368 -2.68 -9.65 -6.63
C MET A 368 -2.87 -8.16 -6.33
N MET A 369 -1.78 -7.40 -6.27
CA MET A 369 -1.84 -5.95 -6.09
C MET A 369 -2.52 -5.27 -7.29
N SER A 370 -2.22 -5.69 -8.53
CA SER A 370 -2.91 -5.20 -9.72
C SER A 370 -4.41 -5.49 -9.72
N ILE A 371 -4.81 -6.68 -9.27
CA ILE A 371 -6.21 -7.08 -9.10
C ILE A 371 -6.91 -6.19 -8.06
N ARG A 372 -6.27 -5.94 -6.90
CA ARG A 372 -6.78 -5.00 -5.89
C ARG A 372 -6.94 -3.59 -6.46
N SER A 373 -5.91 -3.07 -7.14
CA SER A 373 -5.93 -1.75 -7.76
C SER A 373 -6.99 -1.60 -8.84
N PHE A 374 -7.26 -2.66 -9.61
CA PHE A 374 -8.36 -2.68 -10.58
C PHE A 374 -9.71 -2.47 -9.88
N GLY A 375 -9.97 -3.21 -8.79
CA GLY A 375 -11.18 -3.02 -8.00
C GLY A 375 -11.31 -1.59 -7.47
N ILE A 376 -10.23 -1.01 -6.91
CA ILE A 376 -10.23 0.39 -6.45
C ILE A 376 -10.56 1.37 -7.58
N GLY A 377 -10.01 1.16 -8.78
CA GLY A 377 -10.34 1.98 -9.96
C GLY A 377 -11.82 1.91 -10.33
N VAL A 378 -12.42 0.72 -10.28
CA VAL A 378 -13.86 0.53 -10.47
C VAL A 378 -14.66 1.21 -9.37
N SER A 379 -14.23 1.10 -8.10
CA SER A 379 -14.87 1.81 -6.98
C SER A 379 -14.91 3.31 -7.24
N LYS A 380 -13.80 3.92 -7.67
CA LYS A 380 -13.76 5.37 -7.92
C LYS A 380 -14.73 5.81 -9.02
N ILE A 381 -14.91 5.03 -10.07
CA ILE A 381 -15.90 5.31 -11.13
C ILE A 381 -17.33 5.14 -10.60
N LEU A 382 -17.62 4.06 -9.87
CA LEU A 382 -18.94 3.83 -9.29
C LEU A 382 -19.31 4.89 -8.24
N SER A 383 -18.34 5.29 -7.42
CA SER A 383 -18.48 6.34 -6.41
C SER A 383 -18.73 7.69 -7.05
N ALA A 384 -18.00 8.02 -8.14
CA ALA A 384 -18.24 9.23 -8.92
C ALA A 384 -19.67 9.26 -9.48
N GLY A 385 -20.11 8.17 -10.12
CA GLY A 385 -21.45 8.06 -10.71
C GLY A 385 -22.55 8.15 -9.65
N LEU A 386 -22.39 7.44 -8.54
CA LEU A 386 -23.36 7.44 -7.44
C LEU A 386 -23.43 8.80 -6.75
N SER A 387 -22.28 9.40 -6.44
CA SER A 387 -22.20 10.75 -5.84
C SER A 387 -22.82 11.81 -6.75
N PHE A 388 -22.59 11.73 -8.07
CA PHE A 388 -23.21 12.62 -9.05
C PHE A 388 -24.73 12.42 -9.11
N SER A 389 -25.20 11.17 -9.17
CA SER A 389 -26.64 10.85 -9.24
C SER A 389 -27.42 11.32 -8.00
N LEU A 390 -26.78 11.35 -6.84
CA LEU A 390 -27.35 11.83 -5.58
C LEU A 390 -27.21 13.35 -5.41
N GLY A 391 -26.62 14.06 -6.37
CA GLY A 391 -26.46 15.52 -6.34
C GLY A 391 -25.52 16.02 -5.25
N ILE A 392 -24.54 15.20 -4.85
CA ILE A 392 -23.52 15.60 -3.86
C ILE A 392 -22.52 16.53 -4.52
N THR A 393 -22.34 17.73 -3.95
CA THR A 393 -21.40 18.74 -4.44
C THR A 393 -20.45 19.16 -3.31
N ALA A 394 -19.54 20.09 -3.60
CA ALA A 394 -18.61 20.60 -2.58
C ALA A 394 -19.29 21.28 -1.38
N ASN A 395 -20.54 21.74 -1.56
CA ASN A 395 -21.30 22.46 -0.54
C ASN A 395 -22.67 21.82 -0.21
N ASN A 396 -23.14 20.88 -1.05
CA ASN A 396 -24.39 20.18 -0.81
C ASN A 396 -24.11 18.73 -0.41
N PHE A 397 -24.41 18.40 0.85
CA PHE A 397 -24.24 17.07 1.43
C PHE A 397 -25.56 16.41 1.83
N SER A 398 -26.71 16.93 1.37
CA SER A 398 -28.04 16.50 1.83
C SER A 398 -28.27 14.99 1.69
N ASN A 399 -27.77 14.40 0.60
CA ASN A 399 -27.93 12.98 0.30
C ASN A 399 -26.71 12.11 0.69
N ILE A 400 -25.73 12.64 1.43
CA ILE A 400 -24.54 11.86 1.83
C ILE A 400 -24.91 10.67 2.72
N GLY A 401 -25.98 10.80 3.52
CA GLY A 401 -26.49 9.69 4.32
C GLY A 401 -27.02 8.54 3.46
N LEU A 402 -27.78 8.84 2.41
CA LEU A 402 -28.23 7.84 1.44
C LEU A 402 -27.04 7.21 0.70
N PHE A 403 -26.03 8.00 0.37
CA PHE A 403 -24.81 7.49 -0.26
C PHE A 403 -24.10 6.45 0.64
N ILE A 404 -23.93 6.75 1.93
CA ILE A 404 -23.35 5.82 2.91
C ILE A 404 -24.17 4.53 3.02
N TRP A 405 -25.51 4.62 3.04
CA TRP A 405 -26.39 3.45 3.08
C TRP A 405 -26.21 2.55 1.85
N ILE A 406 -26.19 3.14 0.66
CA ILE A 406 -26.02 2.40 -0.59
C ILE A 406 -24.64 1.75 -0.62
N SER A 407 -23.57 2.50 -0.30
CA SER A 407 -22.20 1.97 -0.22
C SER A 407 -22.09 0.80 0.77
N THR A 408 -22.75 0.90 1.92
CA THR A 408 -22.75 -0.19 2.91
C THR A 408 -23.54 -1.41 2.43
N ALA A 409 -24.61 -1.22 1.68
CA ALA A 409 -25.33 -2.33 1.06
C ALA A 409 -24.45 -3.08 0.04
N PHE A 410 -23.66 -2.35 -0.76
CA PHE A 410 -22.68 -2.95 -1.68
C PHE A 410 -21.59 -3.75 -0.95
N LEU A 411 -21.23 -3.37 0.28
CA LEU A 411 -20.26 -4.10 1.10
C LEU A 411 -20.71 -5.54 1.44
N LEU A 412 -22.00 -5.83 1.38
CA LEU A 412 -22.55 -7.18 1.57
C LEU A 412 -22.47 -8.03 0.29
N LEU A 413 -22.32 -7.42 -0.89
CA LEU A 413 -22.26 -8.12 -2.18
C LEU A 413 -21.15 -9.19 -2.25
N PRO A 414 -19.91 -8.97 -1.75
CA PRO A 414 -18.87 -9.99 -1.75
C PRO A 414 -19.26 -11.28 -1.00
N LEU A 415 -20.18 -11.21 -0.03
CA LEU A 415 -20.60 -12.40 0.73
C LEU A 415 -21.30 -13.45 -0.15
N PHE A 416 -21.99 -13.04 -1.22
CA PHE A 416 -22.57 -13.97 -2.19
C PHE A 416 -21.48 -14.80 -2.91
N PHE A 417 -20.31 -14.20 -3.13
CA PHE A 417 -19.16 -14.82 -3.78
C PHE A 417 -18.27 -15.57 -2.79
N LEU A 418 -18.57 -15.53 -1.49
CA LEU A 418 -17.81 -16.25 -0.47
C LEU A 418 -17.80 -17.77 -0.69
N HIS A 419 -18.81 -18.33 -1.36
CA HIS A 419 -18.84 -19.74 -1.74
C HIS A 419 -17.66 -20.13 -2.65
N LEU A 420 -17.18 -19.20 -3.49
CA LEU A 420 -16.05 -19.41 -4.39
C LEU A 420 -14.71 -19.50 -3.65
N VAL A 421 -14.63 -18.97 -2.43
CA VAL A 421 -13.48 -19.12 -1.53
C VAL A 421 -13.57 -20.51 -0.89
N SER A 422 -13.10 -21.53 -1.63
CA SER A 422 -13.24 -22.92 -1.23
C SER A 422 -12.63 -23.20 0.15
N LEU A 423 -13.36 -23.97 0.96
CA LEU A 423 -12.97 -24.48 2.28
C LEU A 423 -11.94 -25.62 2.17
N ASN A 424 -10.77 -25.39 1.58
CA ASN A 424 -9.67 -26.34 1.71
C ASN A 424 -8.56 -25.76 2.57
N ASN A 425 -8.93 -25.48 3.81
CA ASN A 425 -7.97 -25.26 4.86
C ASN A 425 -7.26 -26.59 5.17
N SER A 426 -5.95 -26.60 4.91
CA SER A 426 -4.91 -27.15 5.78
C SER A 426 -4.82 -28.68 5.98
N THR A 427 -3.66 -29.21 5.57
CA THR A 427 -2.89 -30.21 6.33
C THR A 427 -3.59 -31.52 6.69
N SER A 428 -3.73 -32.43 5.73
CA SER A 428 -3.38 -33.83 5.99
C SER A 428 -2.05 -34.08 5.31
N GLY A 429 -0.96 -33.80 6.03
CA GLY A 429 0.32 -34.46 5.77
C GLY A 429 0.17 -35.96 6.07
N LYS A 430 -0.52 -36.70 5.20
CA LYS A 430 -0.21 -38.12 5.05
C LYS A 430 1.08 -38.15 4.24
N LYS A 431 2.19 -38.30 4.95
CA LYS A 431 3.38 -38.98 4.43
C LYS A 431 2.89 -40.25 3.71
N LYS A 432 2.71 -40.20 2.39
CA LYS A 432 2.92 -41.39 1.57
C LYS A 432 4.43 -41.52 1.46
N ILE A 433 4.98 -42.22 2.44
CA ILE A 433 6.24 -42.93 2.30
C ILE A 433 6.03 -43.82 1.09
N PHE A 434 6.64 -43.46 -0.05
CA PHE A 434 6.93 -44.45 -1.08
C PHE A 434 8.08 -45.28 -0.51
N THR A 435 7.73 -46.45 0.03
CA THR A 435 8.59 -47.63 0.01
C THR A 435 8.78 -48.08 -1.43
#